data_AF-A0A966F2Y9-F1
#
_entry.id   AF-A0A966F2Y9-F1
#
_cell.length_a   1.000
_cell.length_b   1.000
_cell.length_c   1.000
_cell.angle_alpha   90.00
_cell.angle_beta   90.00
_cell.angle_gamma   90.00
#
_symmetry.space_group_name_H-M   'P 1'
#
loop_
_entity.id
_entity.type
_entity.pdbx_description
1 polymer ?
#
loop_
_entity_poly.entity_id
_entity_poly.type
_entity_poly.pdbx_seq_one_letter_code
_entity_poly.pdbx_strand_id
1 'polypeptide(L)'
;MAGATAAYALAFMAIYLRPHIQVTASQWFNHHVPSGSRVLSQDWDEGFPLPLPGIPSDRTKVVQFGFYEPDTAAKTTRLARELAASDVVVLQTKRLYGAVTMAPQRYPTTVRFFQLLFAGDLGFRLEAEFASRPSFFGLELPSELADESFSVYDHPKAVIFTRTQRLPATELERRILTATPSRPLTRTDLLLARAGSAPAPRPAVAESRLVRSSWAAATLVLLWLELAGLVGWVLLASYMDPRPGLFAAGQVFGVLAATLPAWLVVYFKWVPLGRSIIVVGWLAIAGIAVALWRRKRIPVLPMREALLVGALTSTAFIAIVALRAFNPEIYWGEKPMDSAFLRVLYRADTLPPPEPWLAGTPLSYTYFGHYVVAAIGRGLDIDPAIMFNLGLGVT
;
A
#
# COMPACT_ATOMS: atom_id res chain seq x y z
N MET A 1 -0.84 -29.54 -12.07
CA MET A 1 -1.04 -28.08 -12.26
C MET A 1 -1.58 -27.40 -11.00
N ALA A 2 -2.74 -27.78 -10.45
CA ALA A 2 -3.34 -27.11 -9.30
C ALA A 2 -2.41 -26.97 -8.06
N GLY A 3 -1.65 -28.01 -7.71
CA GLY A 3 -0.71 -27.95 -6.57
C GLY A 3 0.45 -26.96 -6.79
N ALA A 4 1.00 -26.86 -8.00
CA ALA A 4 2.04 -25.90 -8.34
C ALA A 4 1.50 -24.46 -8.34
N THR A 5 0.29 -24.26 -8.86
CA THR A 5 -0.41 -22.97 -8.81
C THR A 5 -0.67 -22.53 -7.36
N ALA A 6 -1.15 -23.44 -6.50
CA ALA A 6 -1.38 -23.16 -5.09
C ALA A 6 -0.07 -22.85 -4.35
N ALA A 7 1.00 -23.62 -4.59
CA ALA A 7 2.30 -23.37 -4.01
C ALA A 7 2.87 -22.01 -4.44
N TYR A 8 2.74 -21.65 -5.72
CA TYR A 8 3.15 -20.33 -6.23
C TYR A 8 2.31 -19.20 -5.63
N ALA A 9 0.99 -19.37 -5.52
CA ALA A 9 0.11 -18.39 -4.89
C ALA A 9 0.48 -18.17 -3.42
N LEU A 10 0.75 -19.23 -2.66
CA LEU A 10 1.24 -19.13 -1.29
C LEU A 10 2.61 -18.48 -1.21
N ALA A 11 3.52 -18.81 -2.14
CA ALA A 11 4.83 -18.17 -2.24
C ALA A 11 4.71 -16.66 -2.44
N PHE A 12 3.83 -16.25 -3.36
CA PHE A 12 3.56 -14.86 -3.69
C PHE A 12 2.90 -14.12 -2.52
N MET A 13 1.91 -14.73 -1.87
CA MET A 13 1.26 -14.12 -0.70
C MET A 13 2.23 -13.89 0.47
N ALA A 14 3.30 -14.68 0.58
CA ALA A 14 4.32 -14.51 1.61
C ALA A 14 5.06 -13.16 1.53
N ILE A 15 5.05 -12.51 0.37
CA ILE A 15 5.60 -11.16 0.17
C ILE A 15 4.92 -10.16 1.09
N TYR A 16 3.58 -10.23 1.19
CA TYR A 16 2.74 -9.29 1.94
C TYR A 16 2.74 -9.50 3.45
N LEU A 17 3.37 -10.59 3.92
CA LEU A 17 3.62 -10.85 5.32
C LEU A 17 4.89 -10.14 5.82
N ARG A 18 5.68 -9.56 4.90
CA ARG A 18 6.90 -8.82 5.22
C ARG A 18 6.65 -7.32 5.12
N PRO A 19 7.35 -6.49 5.91
CA PRO A 19 7.26 -5.04 5.79
C PRO A 19 7.67 -4.57 4.38
N HIS A 20 7.08 -3.46 3.94
CA HIS A 20 7.37 -2.91 2.63
C HIS A 20 8.87 -2.61 2.47
N ILE A 21 9.41 -2.95 1.31
CA ILE A 21 10.86 -2.95 1.05
C ILE A 21 11.44 -1.54 1.18
N GLN A 22 10.78 -0.54 0.63
CA GLN A 22 11.25 0.85 0.73
C GLN A 22 11.24 1.37 2.17
N VAL A 23 10.30 0.91 3.02
CA VAL A 23 10.27 1.27 4.45
C VAL A 23 11.47 0.63 5.16
N THR A 24 11.69 -0.67 4.95
CA THR A 24 12.80 -1.41 5.55
C THR A 24 14.16 -0.87 5.09
N ALA A 25 14.29 -0.57 3.80
CA ALA A 25 15.48 0.05 3.22
C ALA A 25 15.73 1.46 3.78
N SER A 26 14.69 2.27 3.95
CA SER A 26 14.79 3.62 4.55
C SER A 26 15.16 3.55 6.04
N GLN A 27 14.64 2.58 6.78
CA GLN A 27 15.01 2.36 8.18
C GLN A 27 16.48 1.97 8.30
N TRP A 28 16.93 0.98 7.50
CA TRP A 28 18.32 0.58 7.47
C TRP A 28 19.22 1.76 7.06
N PHE A 29 18.86 2.49 6.01
CA PHE A 29 19.61 3.63 5.51
C PHE A 29 19.80 4.69 6.60
N ASN A 30 18.73 5.05 7.31
CA ASN A 30 18.80 6.03 8.38
C ASN A 30 19.61 5.56 9.60
N HIS A 31 19.79 4.25 9.79
CA HIS A 31 20.63 3.72 10.86
C HIS A 31 22.12 3.67 10.47
N HIS A 32 22.42 3.36 9.20
CA HIS A 32 23.79 3.07 8.75
C HIS A 32 24.47 4.23 8.01
N VAL A 33 23.70 5.15 7.42
CA VAL A 33 24.24 6.26 6.64
C VAL A 33 24.38 7.51 7.53
N PRO A 34 25.60 8.09 7.64
CA PRO A 34 25.84 9.30 8.42
C PRO A 34 25.00 10.48 7.93
N SER A 35 24.60 11.36 8.85
CA SER A 35 24.01 12.65 8.48
C SER A 35 25.00 13.50 7.69
N GLY A 36 24.49 14.32 6.76
CA GLY A 36 25.28 15.13 5.83
C GLY A 36 25.76 14.37 4.59
N SER A 37 25.57 13.05 4.52
CA SER A 37 25.95 12.24 3.35
C SER A 37 25.22 12.71 2.09
N ARG A 38 25.95 12.75 0.96
CA ARG A 38 25.34 12.99 -0.35
C ARG A 38 24.94 11.66 -0.99
N VAL A 39 23.69 11.56 -1.42
CA VAL A 39 23.10 10.35 -1.97
C VAL A 39 22.79 10.56 -3.44
N LEU A 40 23.35 9.74 -4.32
CA LEU A 40 22.93 9.67 -5.71
C LEU A 40 21.79 8.66 -5.82
N SER A 41 20.63 9.11 -6.27
CA SER A 41 19.46 8.26 -6.52
C SER A 41 19.07 8.32 -7.99
N GLN A 42 18.40 7.29 -8.46
CA GLN A 42 17.67 7.38 -9.73
C GLN A 42 16.48 8.34 -9.62
N ASP A 43 16.13 8.96 -10.75
CA ASP A 43 14.85 9.65 -10.96
C ASP A 43 13.73 8.64 -11.27
N TRP A 44 12.50 9.13 -11.46
CA TRP A 44 11.29 8.33 -11.75
C TRP A 44 10.76 7.41 -10.64
N ASP A 45 11.38 7.33 -9.46
CA ASP A 45 10.81 6.63 -8.30
C ASP A 45 10.16 7.59 -7.28
N GLU A 46 9.45 7.04 -6.28
CA GLU A 46 8.67 7.77 -5.26
C GLU A 46 9.51 8.58 -4.24
N GLY A 47 10.82 8.67 -4.45
CA GLY A 47 11.77 9.37 -3.59
C GLY A 47 12.33 8.50 -2.45
N PHE A 48 13.56 8.78 -2.02
CA PHE A 48 14.24 8.02 -0.98
C PHE A 48 15.21 8.91 -0.18
N PRO A 49 15.41 8.67 1.13
CA PRO A 49 14.65 7.73 1.97
C PRO A 49 13.19 8.20 2.15
N LEU A 50 12.30 7.25 2.42
CA LEU A 50 10.93 7.59 2.81
C LEU A 50 10.94 8.37 4.13
N PRO A 51 10.05 9.35 4.31
CA PRO A 51 9.93 10.08 5.57
C PRO A 51 9.49 9.12 6.68
N LEU A 52 10.30 9.00 7.73
CA LEU A 52 10.04 8.17 8.90
C LEU A 52 9.86 9.04 10.16
N PRO A 53 8.96 8.67 11.09
CA PRO A 53 8.75 9.44 12.31
C PRO A 53 10.05 9.64 13.11
N GLY A 54 10.29 10.88 13.56
CA GLY A 54 11.46 11.24 14.36
C GLY A 54 12.76 11.40 13.57
N ILE A 55 12.73 11.31 12.24
CA ILE A 55 13.90 11.50 11.38
C ILE A 55 13.75 12.79 10.57
N PRO A 56 14.67 13.76 10.73
CA PRO A 56 14.65 14.97 9.92
C PRO A 56 14.80 14.68 8.42
N SER A 57 13.99 15.34 7.59
CA SER A 57 14.00 15.17 6.13
C SER A 57 15.26 15.72 5.45
N ASP A 58 15.98 16.64 6.10
CA ASP A 58 17.21 17.28 5.64
C ASP A 58 18.48 16.55 6.09
N ARG A 59 18.35 15.38 6.75
CA ARG A 59 19.47 14.59 7.26
C ARG A 59 20.52 14.25 6.19
N THR A 60 20.09 14.03 4.95
CA THR A 60 20.96 13.66 3.83
C THR A 60 20.61 14.47 2.58
N LYS A 61 21.62 14.78 1.77
CA LYS A 61 21.41 15.51 0.51
C LYS A 61 21.22 14.53 -0.64
N VAL A 62 19.97 14.31 -1.03
CA VAL A 62 19.60 13.40 -2.13
C VAL A 62 19.64 14.14 -3.46
N VAL A 63 20.27 13.52 -4.46
CA VAL A 63 20.41 14.04 -5.82
C VAL A 63 19.84 12.99 -6.74
N GLN A 64 18.81 13.35 -7.49
CA GLN A 64 18.26 12.48 -8.52
C GLN A 64 19.04 12.65 -9.82
N PHE A 65 19.28 11.53 -10.49
CA PHE A 65 19.98 11.48 -11.77
C PHE A 65 19.15 10.79 -12.84
N GLY A 66 19.03 11.46 -13.99
CA GLY A 66 18.27 11.01 -15.16
C GLY A 66 18.99 9.94 -15.96
N PHE A 67 18.87 8.66 -15.56
CA PHE A 67 19.54 7.59 -16.29
C PHE A 67 18.88 7.28 -17.65
N TYR A 68 17.61 7.65 -17.85
CA TYR A 68 16.91 7.52 -19.13
C TYR A 68 17.22 8.61 -20.16
N GLU A 69 17.90 9.69 -19.76
CA GLU A 69 18.34 10.70 -20.73
C GLU A 69 19.25 10.03 -21.80
N PRO A 70 19.24 10.49 -23.07
CA PRO A 70 20.13 9.94 -24.08
C PRO A 70 21.60 9.98 -23.66
N ASP A 71 22.36 8.93 -24.01
CA ASP A 71 23.79 8.88 -23.68
C ASP A 71 24.57 9.90 -24.52
N THR A 72 25.03 10.95 -23.83
CA THR A 72 25.86 12.02 -24.38
C THR A 72 27.13 12.16 -23.55
N ALA A 73 28.17 12.79 -24.13
CA ALA A 73 29.38 13.13 -23.38
C ALA A 73 29.04 13.98 -22.14
N ALA A 74 28.19 15.00 -22.30
CA ALA A 74 27.76 15.87 -21.21
C ALA A 74 27.05 15.10 -20.07
N LYS A 75 26.16 14.15 -20.40
CA LYS A 75 25.53 13.26 -19.40
C LYS A 75 26.58 12.44 -18.65
N THR A 76 27.57 11.91 -19.36
CA THR A 76 28.63 11.08 -18.77
C THR A 76 29.54 11.89 -17.84
N THR A 77 29.95 13.09 -18.24
CA THR A 77 30.71 14.03 -17.40
C THR A 77 29.90 14.42 -16.15
N ARG A 78 28.59 14.67 -16.29
CA ARG A 78 27.71 14.97 -15.17
C ARG A 78 27.59 13.78 -14.22
N LEU A 79 27.36 12.56 -14.74
CA LEU A 79 27.27 11.34 -13.95
C LEU A 79 28.54 11.12 -13.13
N ALA A 80 29.71 11.25 -13.76
CA ALA A 80 30.99 11.09 -13.09
C ALA A 80 31.22 12.13 -11.98
N ARG A 81 30.82 13.39 -12.21
CA ARG A 81 30.88 14.46 -11.22
C ARG A 81 29.95 14.19 -10.03
N GLU A 82 28.72 13.79 -10.29
CA GLU A 82 27.73 13.48 -9.25
C GLU A 82 28.14 12.26 -8.44
N LEU A 83 28.66 11.22 -9.10
CA LEU A 83 29.17 10.02 -8.46
C LEU A 83 30.41 10.31 -7.60
N ALA A 84 31.35 11.13 -8.10
CA ALA A 84 32.52 11.53 -7.32
C ALA A 84 32.11 12.30 -6.04
N ALA A 85 31.08 13.12 -6.11
CA ALA A 85 30.58 13.88 -4.97
C ALA A 85 29.76 13.04 -3.97
N SER A 86 29.21 11.89 -4.39
CA SER A 86 28.24 11.13 -3.60
C SER A 86 28.87 10.02 -2.74
N ASP A 87 28.43 9.88 -1.51
CA ASP A 87 28.95 8.87 -0.57
C ASP A 87 28.16 7.55 -0.64
N VAL A 88 26.92 7.63 -1.12
CA VAL A 88 26.01 6.50 -1.27
C VAL A 88 25.31 6.59 -2.62
N VAL A 89 25.14 5.45 -3.29
CA VAL A 89 24.25 5.32 -4.46
C VAL A 89 23.09 4.42 -4.07
N VAL A 90 21.86 4.87 -4.33
CA VAL A 90 20.64 4.10 -4.03
C VAL A 90 19.86 3.88 -5.32
N LEU A 91 19.52 2.62 -5.59
CA LEU A 91 18.58 2.26 -6.65
C LEU A 91 17.39 1.59 -5.98
N GLN A 92 16.27 2.31 -5.92
CA GLN A 92 15.08 1.88 -5.14
C GLN A 92 14.33 0.75 -5.84
N THR A 93 14.41 0.72 -7.17
CA THR A 93 13.73 -0.26 -8.01
C THR A 93 14.66 -0.71 -9.14
N LYS A 94 14.33 -1.85 -9.77
CA LYS A 94 15.01 -2.32 -10.99
C LYS A 94 14.71 -1.49 -12.24
N ARG A 95 13.79 -0.53 -12.18
CA ARG A 95 13.22 0.16 -13.35
C ARG A 95 14.30 0.67 -14.29
N LEU A 96 15.24 1.51 -13.81
CA LEU A 96 16.21 2.11 -14.71
C LEU A 96 17.28 1.13 -15.19
N TYR A 97 18.01 0.50 -14.27
CA TYR A 97 19.09 -0.41 -14.66
C TYR A 97 18.58 -1.67 -15.37
N GLY A 98 17.35 -2.11 -15.09
CA GLY A 98 16.67 -3.22 -15.75
C GLY A 98 16.20 -2.90 -17.17
N ALA A 99 15.72 -1.68 -17.41
CA ALA A 99 15.27 -1.22 -18.73
C ALA A 99 16.44 -0.83 -19.64
N VAL A 100 17.38 0.01 -19.18
CA VAL A 100 18.47 0.49 -20.04
C VAL A 100 19.37 -0.64 -20.54
N THR A 101 19.53 -1.70 -19.74
CA THR A 101 20.30 -2.90 -20.11
C THR A 101 19.63 -3.76 -21.17
N MET A 102 18.34 -3.55 -21.46
CA MET A 102 17.67 -4.18 -22.60
C MET A 102 17.94 -3.44 -23.93
N ALA A 103 18.45 -2.21 -23.87
CA ALA A 103 18.72 -1.38 -25.05
C ALA A 103 20.18 -0.87 -25.07
N PRO A 104 21.19 -1.77 -25.06
CA PRO A 104 22.60 -1.39 -24.97
C PRO A 104 23.08 -0.56 -26.16
N GLN A 105 22.41 -0.66 -27.33
CA GLN A 105 22.73 0.17 -28.50
C GLN A 105 22.32 1.63 -28.28
N ARG A 106 21.28 1.88 -27.50
CA ARG A 106 20.78 3.23 -27.18
C ARG A 106 21.47 3.83 -25.96
N TYR A 107 21.84 3.01 -24.98
CA TYR A 107 22.45 3.43 -23.72
C TYR A 107 23.81 2.77 -23.43
N PRO A 108 24.79 2.85 -24.34
CA PRO A 108 26.05 2.12 -24.19
C PRO A 108 26.90 2.57 -22.99
N THR A 109 26.91 3.87 -22.64
CA THR A 109 27.71 4.37 -21.51
C THR A 109 26.98 4.15 -20.18
N THR A 110 25.66 4.30 -20.16
CA THR A 110 24.85 4.03 -18.96
C THR A 110 24.83 2.54 -18.59
N VAL A 111 24.74 1.65 -19.57
CA VAL A 111 24.84 0.20 -19.33
C VAL A 111 26.21 -0.15 -18.73
N ARG A 112 27.29 0.39 -19.30
CA ARG A 112 28.65 0.18 -18.78
C ARG A 112 28.80 0.73 -17.37
N PHE A 113 28.24 1.90 -17.09
CA PHE A 113 28.21 2.47 -15.73
C PHE A 113 27.61 1.48 -14.74
N PHE A 114 26.43 0.91 -15.01
CA PHE A 114 25.81 -0.06 -14.10
C PHE A 114 26.66 -1.33 -13.96
N GLN A 115 27.24 -1.84 -15.03
CA GLN A 115 28.15 -2.99 -14.94
C GLN A 115 29.36 -2.69 -14.04
N LEU A 116 30.01 -1.54 -14.22
CA LEU A 116 31.15 -1.11 -13.39
C LEU A 116 30.75 -0.85 -11.93
N LEU A 117 29.58 -0.25 -11.70
CA LEU A 117 29.04 0.02 -10.35
C LEU A 117 28.81 -1.29 -9.60
N PHE A 118 28.08 -2.23 -10.20
CA PHE A 118 27.79 -3.51 -9.60
C PHE A 118 29.03 -4.40 -9.49
N ALA A 119 30.02 -4.22 -10.38
CA ALA A 119 31.32 -4.87 -10.29
C ALA A 119 32.16 -4.36 -9.10
N GLY A 120 31.93 -3.12 -8.69
CA GLY A 120 32.67 -2.41 -7.65
C GLY A 120 33.82 -1.55 -8.18
N ASP A 121 33.95 -1.45 -9.50
CA ASP A 121 35.07 -0.80 -10.19
C ASP A 121 35.00 0.73 -10.15
N LEU A 122 33.89 1.29 -9.65
CA LEU A 122 33.72 2.73 -9.48
C LEU A 122 34.00 3.20 -8.05
N GLY A 123 34.58 2.36 -7.20
CA GLY A 123 34.87 2.71 -5.80
C GLY A 123 33.65 2.68 -4.89
N PHE A 124 32.64 1.88 -5.26
CA PHE A 124 31.43 1.63 -4.48
C PHE A 124 31.23 0.13 -4.31
N ARG A 125 30.69 -0.29 -3.18
CA ARG A 125 30.35 -1.69 -2.91
C ARG A 125 28.86 -1.80 -2.63
N LEU A 126 28.22 -2.84 -3.18
CA LEU A 126 26.85 -3.21 -2.83
C LEU A 126 26.83 -3.65 -1.37
N GLU A 127 26.35 -2.77 -0.49
CA GLU A 127 26.40 -2.95 0.96
C GLU A 127 25.12 -3.60 1.49
N ALA A 128 23.97 -3.21 0.93
CA ALA A 128 22.69 -3.74 1.35
C ALA A 128 21.76 -3.99 0.16
N GLU A 129 21.00 -5.07 0.29
CA GLU A 129 19.93 -5.47 -0.61
C GLU A 129 18.64 -5.67 0.21
N PHE A 130 17.54 -5.12 -0.29
CA PHE A 130 16.21 -5.36 0.25
C PHE A 130 15.31 -5.87 -0.86
N ALA A 131 14.81 -7.09 -0.69
CA ALA A 131 13.88 -7.73 -1.62
C ALA A 131 12.87 -8.58 -0.84
N SER A 132 11.61 -8.52 -1.23
CA SER A 132 10.56 -9.39 -0.73
C SER A 132 10.18 -10.37 -1.84
N ARG A 133 11.01 -11.40 -2.01
CA ARG A 133 10.79 -12.41 -3.05
C ARG A 133 9.66 -13.35 -2.67
N PRO A 134 8.82 -13.79 -3.64
CA PRO A 134 7.93 -14.92 -3.42
C PRO A 134 8.71 -16.10 -2.85
N SER A 135 8.22 -16.69 -1.77
CA SER A 135 8.94 -17.80 -1.15
C SER A 135 8.03 -18.82 -0.51
N PHE A 136 8.33 -20.10 -0.70
CA PHE A 136 7.56 -21.21 -0.14
C PHE A 136 8.51 -22.28 0.41
N PHE A 137 8.33 -22.66 1.68
CA PHE A 137 9.23 -23.58 2.40
C PHE A 137 10.73 -23.24 2.27
N GLY A 138 11.08 -21.96 2.31
CA GLY A 138 12.48 -21.50 2.23
C GLY A 138 13.05 -21.43 0.81
N LEU A 139 12.31 -21.89 -0.21
CA LEU A 139 12.67 -21.66 -1.62
C LEU A 139 12.23 -20.27 -2.03
N GLU A 140 13.17 -19.44 -2.47
CA GLU A 140 12.89 -18.11 -3.02
C GLU A 140 12.78 -18.16 -4.55
N LEU A 141 11.72 -17.56 -5.09
CA LEU A 141 11.52 -17.37 -6.52
C LEU A 141 11.87 -15.92 -6.87
N PRO A 142 12.96 -15.68 -7.63
CA PRO A 142 13.34 -14.32 -7.97
C PRO A 142 12.37 -13.69 -8.97
N SER A 143 11.63 -12.67 -8.52
CA SER A 143 10.70 -11.90 -9.36
C SER A 143 11.40 -10.77 -10.13
N GLU A 144 12.70 -10.53 -9.86
CA GLU A 144 13.47 -9.48 -10.51
C GLU A 144 13.70 -9.74 -12.00
N LEU A 145 13.61 -11.00 -12.44
CA LEU A 145 13.70 -11.38 -13.85
C LEU A 145 12.37 -11.24 -14.60
N ALA A 146 11.24 -11.16 -13.89
CA ALA A 146 9.95 -10.95 -14.50
C ALA A 146 9.84 -9.55 -15.13
N ASP A 147 8.77 -9.30 -15.88
CA ASP A 147 8.46 -7.97 -16.39
C ASP A 147 8.42 -6.91 -15.27
N GLU A 148 8.70 -5.66 -15.61
CA GLU A 148 8.72 -4.57 -14.63
C GLU A 148 7.37 -4.38 -13.95
N SER A 149 6.27 -4.53 -14.70
CA SER A 149 4.89 -4.44 -14.18
C SER A 149 4.62 -5.43 -13.04
N PHE A 150 5.33 -6.57 -13.01
CA PHE A 150 5.13 -7.63 -12.03
C PHE A 150 5.73 -7.34 -10.65
N SER A 151 6.81 -6.55 -10.57
CA SER A 151 7.60 -6.41 -9.34
C SER A 151 7.84 -4.96 -8.93
N VAL A 152 7.99 -4.03 -9.87
CA VAL A 152 8.40 -2.64 -9.56
C VAL A 152 7.37 -1.90 -8.71
N TYR A 153 6.08 -2.16 -8.93
CA TYR A 153 4.99 -1.45 -8.23
C TYR A 153 4.55 -2.11 -6.92
N ASP A 154 4.88 -3.38 -6.73
CA ASP A 154 4.31 -4.19 -5.64
C ASP A 154 5.38 -4.63 -4.62
N HIS A 155 6.49 -5.18 -5.09
CA HIS A 155 7.58 -5.67 -4.25
C HIS A 155 8.95 -5.41 -4.89
N PRO A 156 9.32 -4.13 -5.11
CA PRO A 156 10.54 -3.78 -5.81
C PRO A 156 11.78 -4.16 -5.03
N LYS A 157 12.85 -4.53 -5.72
CA LYS A 157 14.17 -4.70 -5.10
C LYS A 157 14.89 -3.36 -4.99
N ALA A 158 15.27 -3.00 -3.77
CA ALA A 158 16.13 -1.86 -3.48
C ALA A 158 17.56 -2.32 -3.20
N VAL A 159 18.54 -1.61 -3.75
CA VAL A 159 19.97 -1.85 -3.53
C VAL A 159 20.67 -0.55 -3.13
N ILE A 160 21.58 -0.67 -2.17
CA ILE A 160 22.33 0.45 -1.61
C ILE A 160 23.81 0.16 -1.74
N PHE A 161 24.52 1.08 -2.38
CA PHE A 161 25.96 1.02 -2.54
C PHE A 161 26.62 2.09 -1.68
N THR A 162 27.64 1.71 -0.91
CA THR A 162 28.43 2.64 -0.11
C THR A 162 29.80 2.84 -0.74
N ARG A 163 30.30 4.08 -0.70
CA ARG A 163 31.62 4.42 -1.20
C ARG A 163 32.71 3.69 -0.40
N THR A 164 33.57 2.95 -1.10
CA THR A 164 34.76 2.28 -0.52
C THR A 164 36.05 3.01 -0.87
N GLN A 165 36.08 3.69 -2.02
CA GLN A 165 37.25 4.43 -2.50
C GLN A 165 36.81 5.75 -3.11
N ARG A 166 37.52 6.84 -2.78
CA ARG A 166 37.33 8.12 -3.46
C ARG A 166 38.12 8.12 -4.76
N LEU A 167 37.40 8.20 -5.87
CA LEU A 167 37.96 8.37 -7.22
C LEU A 167 37.61 9.77 -7.74
N PRO A 168 38.54 10.48 -8.40
CA PRO A 168 38.25 11.77 -8.99
C PRO A 168 37.26 11.63 -10.15
N ALA A 169 36.45 12.67 -10.40
CA ALA A 169 35.43 12.67 -11.45
C ALA A 169 36.02 12.33 -12.83
N THR A 170 37.21 12.82 -13.15
CA THR A 170 37.91 12.53 -14.41
C THR A 170 38.23 11.05 -14.59
N GLU A 171 38.62 10.35 -13.51
CA GLU A 171 38.89 8.92 -13.55
C GLU A 171 37.60 8.10 -13.65
N LEU A 172 36.54 8.50 -12.93
CA LEU A 172 35.22 7.87 -13.05
C LEU A 172 34.67 8.00 -14.47
N GLU A 173 34.78 9.19 -15.06
CA GLU A 173 34.37 9.44 -16.45
C GLU A 173 35.14 8.56 -17.43
N ARG A 174 36.47 8.52 -17.31
CA ARG A 174 37.33 7.66 -18.14
C ARG A 174 36.90 6.19 -18.03
N ARG A 175 36.62 5.70 -16.82
CA ARG A 175 36.13 4.33 -16.60
C ARG A 175 34.77 4.09 -17.27
N ILE A 176 33.80 4.97 -17.07
CA ILE A 176 32.45 4.86 -17.67
C ILE A 176 32.49 4.90 -19.20
N LEU A 177 33.47 5.58 -19.80
CA LEU A 177 33.62 5.62 -21.26
C LEU A 177 34.34 4.39 -21.82
N THR A 178 35.39 3.90 -21.15
CA THR A 178 36.36 3.00 -21.78
C THR A 178 36.63 1.71 -21.03
N ALA A 179 36.45 1.65 -19.71
CA ALA A 179 36.85 0.49 -18.94
C ALA A 179 35.99 -0.74 -19.25
N THR A 180 36.59 -1.91 -19.12
CA THR A 180 35.86 -3.18 -19.09
C THR A 180 35.64 -3.54 -17.62
N PRO A 181 34.43 -3.99 -17.22
CA PRO A 181 34.18 -4.47 -15.87
C PRO A 181 35.16 -5.56 -15.45
N SER A 182 35.67 -5.50 -14.22
CA SER A 182 36.60 -6.48 -13.65
C SER A 182 36.00 -7.88 -13.56
N ARG A 183 34.67 -7.95 -13.45
CA ARG A 183 33.88 -9.17 -13.60
C ARG A 183 32.84 -9.00 -14.70
N PRO A 184 32.68 -9.97 -15.60
CA PRO A 184 31.63 -9.93 -16.60
C PRO A 184 30.27 -10.02 -15.89
N LEU A 185 29.46 -8.98 -16.04
CA LEU A 185 28.11 -8.92 -15.47
C LEU A 185 27.08 -8.81 -16.58
N THR A 186 26.22 -9.81 -16.65
CA THR A 186 25.03 -9.81 -17.50
C THR A 186 23.91 -9.01 -16.84
N ARG A 187 22.86 -8.69 -17.61
CA ARG A 187 21.63 -8.09 -17.06
C ARG A 187 21.07 -8.91 -15.90
N THR A 188 21.05 -10.23 -16.03
CA THR A 188 20.57 -11.16 -14.99
C THR A 188 21.38 -11.01 -13.70
N ASP A 189 22.70 -10.88 -13.81
CA ASP A 189 23.57 -10.69 -12.64
C ASP A 189 23.28 -9.37 -11.91
N LEU A 190 23.01 -8.29 -12.65
CA LEU A 190 22.62 -7.01 -12.06
C LEU A 190 21.26 -7.11 -11.33
N LEU A 191 20.27 -7.74 -11.96
CA LEU A 191 18.92 -7.92 -11.39
C LEU A 191 18.93 -8.82 -10.15
N LEU A 192 19.77 -9.85 -10.13
CA LEU A 192 19.86 -10.80 -9.02
C LEU A 192 20.96 -10.48 -8.00
N ALA A 193 21.68 -9.36 -8.16
CA ALA A 193 22.82 -9.01 -7.31
C ALA A 193 22.45 -8.98 -5.82
N ARG A 194 23.15 -9.76 -4.99
CA ARG A 194 22.93 -9.78 -3.54
C ARG A 194 24.06 -9.07 -2.80
N ALA A 195 23.73 -8.40 -1.70
CA ALA A 195 24.74 -7.91 -0.77
C ALA A 195 25.40 -9.09 -0.05
N GLY A 196 26.71 -9.02 0.19
CA GLY A 196 27.46 -10.07 0.88
C GLY A 196 26.96 -10.26 2.32
N SER A 197 26.28 -11.38 2.57
CA SER A 197 25.93 -11.93 3.91
C SER A 197 25.66 -10.92 5.04
N ALA A 198 24.52 -10.23 4.98
CA ALA A 198 23.82 -9.79 6.17
C ALA A 198 22.31 -9.91 5.90
N PRO A 199 21.57 -10.74 6.66
CA PRO A 199 20.11 -10.74 6.54
C PRO A 199 19.59 -9.36 6.95
N ALA A 200 18.72 -8.79 6.11
CA ALA A 200 18.05 -7.52 6.42
C ALA A 200 17.43 -7.61 7.83
N PRO A 201 17.65 -6.62 8.71
CA PRO A 201 17.03 -6.62 10.03
C PRO A 201 15.51 -6.65 9.85
N ARG A 202 14.86 -7.68 10.42
CA ARG A 202 13.40 -7.74 10.52
C ARG A 202 12.94 -6.53 11.33
N PRO A 203 12.19 -5.58 10.76
CA PRO A 203 11.63 -4.53 11.56
C PRO A 203 10.61 -5.15 12.52
N ALA A 204 10.75 -4.86 13.81
CA ALA A 204 9.70 -5.09 14.79
C ALA A 204 8.56 -4.10 14.50
N VAL A 205 7.66 -4.49 13.59
CA VAL A 205 6.41 -3.76 13.35
C VAL A 205 5.35 -4.42 14.20
N ALA A 206 4.71 -3.65 15.07
CA ALA A 206 3.47 -4.06 15.72
C ALA A 206 2.47 -4.49 14.63
N GLU A 207 2.22 -5.80 14.55
CA GLU A 207 1.32 -6.40 13.57
C GLU A 207 -0.04 -5.70 13.63
N SER A 208 -0.40 -4.97 12.57
CA SER A 208 -1.79 -4.60 12.39
C SER A 208 -2.54 -5.90 12.08
N ARG A 209 -3.39 -6.31 13.02
CA ARG A 209 -4.21 -7.54 12.98
C ARG A 209 -5.36 -7.46 11.96
N LEU A 210 -5.13 -6.82 10.82
CA LEU A 210 -6.17 -6.57 9.83
C LEU A 210 -6.63 -7.88 9.19
N VAL A 211 -7.93 -8.03 8.99
CA VAL A 211 -8.56 -9.11 8.23
C VAL A 211 -8.19 -8.93 6.75
N ARG A 212 -7.32 -9.82 6.25
CA ARG A 212 -6.83 -9.82 4.86
C ARG A 212 -7.44 -10.92 3.98
N SER A 213 -8.29 -11.78 4.53
CA SER A 213 -9.02 -12.78 3.74
C SER A 213 -10.25 -12.13 3.13
N SER A 214 -10.34 -12.10 1.79
CA SER A 214 -11.50 -11.54 1.07
C SER A 214 -12.80 -12.23 1.44
N TRP A 215 -12.76 -13.56 1.65
CA TRP A 215 -13.94 -14.32 2.09
C TRP A 215 -14.34 -13.95 3.51
N ALA A 216 -13.38 -13.90 4.45
CA ALA A 216 -13.68 -13.53 5.83
C ALA A 216 -14.21 -12.09 5.89
N ALA A 217 -13.60 -11.16 5.16
CA ALA A 217 -14.03 -9.77 5.08
C ALA A 217 -15.44 -9.66 4.48
N ALA A 218 -15.74 -10.35 3.36
CA ALA A 218 -17.05 -10.36 2.74
C ALA A 218 -18.13 -10.91 3.68
N THR A 219 -17.84 -12.02 4.38
CA THR A 219 -18.74 -12.60 5.38
C THR A 219 -18.96 -11.63 6.55
N LEU A 220 -17.90 -11.01 7.08
CA LEU A 220 -18.03 -10.04 8.17
C LEU A 220 -18.86 -8.82 7.77
N VAL A 221 -18.63 -8.26 6.57
CA VAL A 221 -19.42 -7.13 6.06
C VAL A 221 -20.88 -7.53 5.87
N LEU A 222 -21.15 -8.70 5.29
CA LEU A 222 -22.52 -9.16 5.08
C LEU A 222 -23.25 -9.39 6.41
N LEU A 223 -22.60 -10.06 7.37
CA LEU A 223 -23.16 -10.24 8.71
C LEU A 223 -23.41 -8.90 9.41
N TRP A 224 -22.49 -7.95 9.23
CA TRP A 224 -22.65 -6.60 9.77
C TRP A 224 -23.84 -5.88 9.13
N LEU A 225 -24.06 -5.99 7.82
CA LEU A 225 -25.20 -5.40 7.12
C LEU A 225 -26.54 -5.98 7.62
N GLU A 226 -26.64 -7.30 7.76
CA GLU A 226 -27.85 -7.95 8.27
C GLU A 226 -28.13 -7.57 9.73
N LEU A 227 -27.09 -7.50 10.57
CA LEU A 227 -27.20 -7.05 11.95
C LEU A 227 -27.62 -5.57 12.03
N ALA A 228 -26.99 -4.71 11.23
CA ALA A 228 -27.34 -3.29 11.15
C ALA A 228 -28.80 -3.13 10.71
N GLY A 229 -29.26 -3.93 9.75
CA GLY A 229 -30.64 -3.90 9.30
C GLY A 229 -31.66 -4.38 10.34
N LEU A 230 -31.33 -5.42 11.10
CA LEU A 230 -32.16 -5.84 12.24
C LEU A 230 -32.26 -4.72 13.30
N VAL A 231 -31.13 -4.10 13.63
CA VAL A 231 -31.06 -2.96 14.56
C VAL A 231 -31.89 -1.79 14.01
N GLY A 232 -31.74 -1.45 12.74
CA GLY A 232 -32.49 -0.39 12.08
C GLY A 232 -34.00 -0.66 12.07
N TRP A 233 -34.41 -1.90 11.79
CA TRP A 233 -35.82 -2.30 11.89
C TRP A 233 -36.36 -2.13 13.31
N VAL A 234 -35.63 -2.58 14.34
CA VAL A 234 -36.04 -2.40 15.74
C VAL A 234 -36.21 -0.92 16.07
N LEU A 235 -35.28 -0.07 15.64
CA LEU A 235 -35.37 1.38 15.86
C LEU A 235 -36.61 1.96 15.17
N LEU A 236 -36.86 1.66 13.90
CA LEU A 236 -38.01 2.19 13.16
C LEU A 236 -39.34 1.66 13.70
N ALA A 237 -39.44 0.35 13.92
CA ALA A 237 -40.65 -0.31 14.44
C ALA A 237 -41.02 0.12 15.87
N SER A 238 -40.10 0.77 16.58
CA SER A 238 -40.36 1.37 17.88
C SER A 238 -41.11 2.72 17.81
N TYR A 239 -41.15 3.35 16.63
CA TYR A 239 -41.79 4.65 16.39
C TYR A 239 -42.86 4.62 15.29
N MET A 240 -42.79 3.65 14.38
CA MET A 240 -43.67 3.53 13.22
C MET A 240 -44.55 2.28 13.33
N ASP A 241 -45.79 2.37 12.83
CA ASP A 241 -46.68 1.22 12.73
C ASP A 241 -46.12 0.18 11.74
N PRO A 242 -46.33 -1.13 12.02
CA PRO A 242 -45.93 -2.19 11.10
C PRO A 242 -46.67 -2.06 9.75
N ARG A 243 -45.89 -1.85 8.70
CA ARG A 243 -46.35 -1.77 7.30
C ARG A 243 -45.40 -2.56 6.39
N PRO A 244 -45.87 -3.08 5.25
CA PRO A 244 -45.00 -3.73 4.29
C PRO A 244 -43.84 -2.80 3.87
N GLY A 245 -42.61 -3.32 3.88
CA GLY A 245 -41.40 -2.58 3.52
C GLY A 245 -40.68 -1.92 4.70
N LEU A 246 -41.24 -1.99 5.92
CA LEU A 246 -40.59 -1.43 7.11
C LEU A 246 -39.25 -2.11 7.43
N PHE A 247 -39.12 -3.41 7.13
CA PHE A 247 -37.85 -4.11 7.34
C PHE A 247 -36.80 -3.68 6.31
N ALA A 248 -37.20 -3.48 5.05
CA ALA A 248 -36.32 -2.94 4.01
C ALA A 248 -35.84 -1.52 4.34
N ALA A 249 -36.73 -0.65 4.83
CA ALA A 249 -36.34 0.67 5.35
C ALA A 249 -35.37 0.54 6.53
N GLY A 250 -35.57 -0.47 7.38
CA GLY A 250 -34.68 -0.82 8.49
C GLY A 250 -33.26 -1.17 8.04
N GLN A 251 -33.09 -1.89 6.93
CA GLN A 251 -31.76 -2.19 6.37
C GLN A 251 -30.98 -0.92 6.01
N VAL A 252 -31.61 0.04 5.32
CA VAL A 252 -30.95 1.30 4.95
C VAL A 252 -30.72 2.18 6.17
N PHE A 253 -31.76 2.35 7.01
CA PHE A 253 -31.68 3.18 8.20
C PHE A 253 -30.66 2.65 9.21
N GLY A 254 -30.51 1.33 9.31
CA GLY A 254 -29.56 0.66 10.19
C GLY A 254 -28.11 1.05 9.91
N VAL A 255 -27.70 1.07 8.63
CA VAL A 255 -26.35 1.49 8.22
C VAL A 255 -26.10 2.95 8.59
N LEU A 256 -27.08 3.84 8.34
CA LEU A 256 -27.00 5.25 8.70
C LEU A 256 -26.93 5.43 10.22
N ALA A 257 -27.79 4.77 10.97
CA ALA A 257 -27.81 4.82 12.43
C ALA A 257 -26.51 4.31 13.06
N ALA A 258 -25.87 3.31 12.44
CA ALA A 258 -24.60 2.76 12.92
C ALA A 258 -23.39 3.65 12.62
N THR A 259 -23.42 4.46 11.55
CA THR A 259 -22.24 5.22 11.10
C THR A 259 -22.33 6.72 11.40
N LEU A 260 -23.51 7.32 11.31
CA LEU A 260 -23.72 8.76 11.49
C LEU A 260 -23.33 9.30 12.88
N PRO A 261 -23.61 8.62 14.02
CA PRO A 261 -23.25 9.15 15.32
C PRO A 261 -21.74 9.32 15.52
N ALA A 262 -20.96 8.32 15.09
CA ALA A 262 -19.50 8.39 15.13
C ALA A 262 -18.98 9.50 14.20
N TRP A 263 -19.60 9.69 13.03
CA TRP A 263 -19.27 10.80 12.13
C TRP A 263 -19.50 12.15 12.80
N LEU A 264 -20.67 12.36 13.42
CA LEU A 264 -21.03 13.63 14.07
C LEU A 264 -20.07 13.98 15.21
N VAL A 265 -19.83 13.05 16.13
CA VAL A 265 -18.96 13.27 17.29
C VAL A 265 -17.54 13.63 16.88
N VAL A 266 -17.03 12.98 15.83
CA VAL A 266 -15.69 13.22 15.29
C VAL A 266 -15.64 14.51 14.47
N TYR A 267 -16.70 14.82 13.70
CA TYR A 267 -16.81 16.04 12.90
C TYR A 267 -16.79 17.29 13.79
N PHE A 268 -17.49 17.26 14.94
CA PHE A 268 -17.44 18.31 15.95
C PHE A 268 -16.17 18.28 16.82
N LYS A 269 -15.19 17.43 16.49
CA LYS A 269 -13.87 17.33 17.14
C LYS A 269 -13.93 16.97 18.63
N TRP A 270 -14.98 16.29 19.10
CA TRP A 270 -15.08 15.87 20.51
C TRP A 270 -14.15 14.70 20.83
N VAL A 271 -13.97 13.78 19.88
CA VAL A 271 -13.14 12.58 20.00
C VAL A 271 -12.42 12.33 18.68
N PRO A 272 -11.16 11.85 18.67
CA PRO A 272 -10.48 11.46 17.44
C PRO A 272 -11.15 10.25 16.76
N LEU A 273 -11.03 10.18 15.43
CA LEU A 273 -11.52 9.06 14.63
C LEU A 273 -10.63 7.82 14.83
N GLY A 274 -11.12 6.88 15.63
CA GLY A 274 -10.49 5.58 15.83
C GLY A 274 -11.48 4.43 15.71
N ARG A 275 -10.96 3.20 15.67
CA ARG A 275 -11.80 1.99 15.70
C ARG A 275 -12.69 1.93 16.95
N SER A 276 -12.16 2.34 18.10
CA SER A 276 -12.88 2.31 19.38
C SER A 276 -14.17 3.12 19.34
N ILE A 277 -14.13 4.37 18.85
CA ILE A 277 -15.33 5.21 18.79
C ILE A 277 -16.38 4.65 17.80
N ILE A 278 -15.95 4.03 16.70
CA ILE A 278 -16.83 3.37 15.75
C ILE A 278 -17.55 2.18 16.42
N VAL A 279 -16.78 1.27 17.04
CA VAL A 279 -17.34 0.06 17.68
C VAL A 279 -18.21 0.43 18.88
N VAL A 280 -17.80 1.40 19.71
CA VAL A 280 -18.62 1.91 20.81
C VAL A 280 -19.92 2.52 20.28
N GLY A 281 -19.88 3.23 19.16
CA GLY A 281 -21.06 3.74 18.47
C GLY A 281 -22.02 2.62 18.07
N TRP A 282 -21.51 1.55 17.44
CA TRP A 282 -22.32 0.39 17.08
C TRP A 282 -22.98 -0.28 18.29
N LEU A 283 -22.20 -0.50 19.36
CA LEU A 283 -22.69 -1.10 20.59
C LEU A 283 -23.73 -0.21 21.29
N ALA A 284 -23.55 1.11 21.27
CA ALA A 284 -24.51 2.05 21.82
C ALA A 284 -25.84 2.00 21.07
N ILE A 285 -25.81 2.01 19.74
CA ILE A 285 -27.02 1.94 18.89
C ILE A 285 -27.71 0.59 19.04
N ALA A 286 -26.96 -0.52 19.06
CA ALA A 286 -27.50 -1.84 19.35
C ALA A 286 -28.11 -1.91 20.77
N GLY A 287 -27.47 -1.30 21.77
CA GLY A 287 -27.97 -1.20 23.13
C GLY A 287 -29.28 -0.41 23.23
N ILE A 288 -29.40 0.70 22.49
CA ILE A 288 -30.65 1.47 22.37
C ILE A 288 -31.74 0.61 21.74
N ALA A 289 -31.44 -0.09 20.65
CA ALA A 289 -32.39 -0.99 20.01
C ALA A 289 -32.88 -2.09 20.97
N VAL A 290 -31.97 -2.74 21.71
CA VAL A 290 -32.33 -3.74 22.75
C VAL A 290 -33.18 -3.13 23.86
N ALA A 291 -32.86 -1.91 24.32
CA ALA A 291 -33.63 -1.23 25.35
C ALA A 291 -35.05 -0.89 24.87
N LEU A 292 -35.20 -0.45 23.62
CA LEU A 292 -36.50 -0.18 23.00
C LEU A 292 -37.30 -1.46 22.80
N TRP A 293 -36.66 -2.54 22.38
CA TRP A 293 -37.29 -3.86 22.24
C TRP A 293 -37.83 -4.41 23.56
N ARG A 294 -37.14 -4.13 24.67
CA ARG A 294 -37.61 -4.52 26.02
C ARG A 294 -38.71 -3.62 26.57
N ARG A 295 -38.68 -2.31 26.26
CA ARG A 295 -39.60 -1.31 26.85
C ARG A 295 -40.87 -1.09 26.06
N LYS A 296 -40.81 -1.23 24.73
CA LYS A 296 -41.95 -1.01 23.84
C LYS A 296 -42.47 -2.35 23.31
N ARG A 297 -43.77 -2.40 23.01
CA ARG A 297 -44.35 -3.53 22.27
C ARG A 297 -43.97 -3.41 20.80
N ILE A 298 -42.78 -3.89 20.46
CA ILE A 298 -42.34 -3.98 19.07
C ILE A 298 -43.14 -5.09 18.38
N PRO A 299 -43.67 -4.86 17.17
CA PRO A 299 -44.34 -5.89 16.37
C PRO A 299 -43.46 -7.12 16.18
N VAL A 300 -44.08 -8.29 16.03
CA VAL A 300 -43.35 -9.52 15.68
C VAL A 300 -42.64 -9.29 14.35
N LEU A 301 -41.38 -9.72 14.25
CA LEU A 301 -40.59 -9.62 13.02
C LEU A 301 -41.37 -10.28 11.86
N PRO A 302 -41.66 -9.56 10.76
CA PRO A 302 -42.35 -10.14 9.62
C PRO A 302 -41.42 -11.10 8.90
N MET A 303 -41.35 -12.36 9.37
CA MET A 303 -40.34 -13.34 8.96
C MET A 303 -40.24 -13.52 7.44
N ARG A 304 -41.38 -13.55 6.73
CA ARG A 304 -41.39 -13.65 5.26
C ARG A 304 -40.73 -12.45 4.60
N GLU A 305 -41.03 -11.24 5.05
CA GLU A 305 -40.41 -10.01 4.53
C GLU A 305 -38.93 -9.98 4.90
N ALA A 306 -38.58 -10.29 6.15
CA ALA A 306 -37.20 -10.31 6.62
C ALA A 306 -36.32 -11.30 5.83
N LEU A 307 -36.83 -12.51 5.55
CA LEU A 307 -36.12 -13.50 4.74
C LEU A 307 -36.00 -13.05 3.28
N LEU A 308 -37.05 -12.48 2.68
CA LEU A 308 -37.00 -11.99 1.30
C LEU A 308 -36.03 -10.82 1.13
N VAL A 309 -36.08 -9.86 2.05
CA VAL A 309 -35.23 -8.67 2.04
C VAL A 309 -33.78 -9.04 2.36
N GLY A 310 -33.53 -9.89 3.36
CA GLY A 310 -32.20 -10.42 3.66
C GLY A 310 -31.62 -11.21 2.48
N ALA A 311 -32.42 -12.08 1.85
CA ALA A 311 -31.99 -12.81 0.65
C ALA A 311 -31.69 -11.86 -0.52
N LEU A 312 -32.50 -10.82 -0.73
CA LEU A 312 -32.27 -9.81 -1.77
C LEU A 312 -30.96 -9.07 -1.53
N THR A 313 -30.75 -8.56 -0.32
CA THR A 313 -29.54 -7.80 0.06
C THR A 313 -28.30 -8.66 -0.01
N SER A 314 -28.36 -9.88 0.53
CA SER A 314 -27.28 -10.86 0.42
C SER A 314 -26.95 -11.22 -1.03
N THR A 315 -27.98 -11.44 -1.86
CA THR A 315 -27.78 -11.79 -3.28
C THR A 315 -27.20 -10.61 -4.06
N ALA A 316 -27.70 -9.39 -3.83
CA ALA A 316 -27.19 -8.17 -4.47
C ALA A 316 -25.72 -7.92 -4.07
N PHE A 317 -25.41 -8.00 -2.78
CA PHE A 317 -24.05 -7.88 -2.25
C PHE A 317 -23.12 -8.91 -2.91
N ILE A 318 -23.49 -10.19 -2.90
CA ILE A 318 -22.70 -11.27 -3.50
C ILE A 318 -22.53 -11.05 -5.01
N ALA A 319 -23.57 -10.65 -5.73
CA ALA A 319 -23.51 -10.41 -7.17
C ALA A 319 -22.54 -9.27 -7.52
N ILE A 320 -22.61 -8.15 -6.80
CA ILE A 320 -21.68 -7.01 -7.00
C ILE A 320 -20.25 -7.39 -6.62
N VAL A 321 -20.06 -8.05 -5.49
CA VAL A 321 -18.73 -8.52 -5.06
C VAL A 321 -18.15 -9.54 -6.04
N ALA A 322 -18.97 -10.46 -6.57
CA ALA A 322 -18.56 -11.43 -7.58
C ALA A 322 -18.18 -10.72 -8.90
N LEU A 323 -18.97 -9.74 -9.35
CA LEU A 323 -18.63 -8.92 -10.51
C LEU A 323 -17.29 -8.20 -10.30
N ARG A 324 -17.09 -7.60 -9.11
CA ARG A 324 -15.86 -6.91 -8.77
C ARG A 324 -14.67 -7.86 -8.64
N ALA A 325 -14.88 -9.13 -8.28
CA ALA A 325 -13.83 -10.13 -8.19
C ALA A 325 -13.17 -10.45 -9.55
N PHE A 326 -13.85 -10.23 -10.69
CA PHE A 326 -13.26 -10.41 -12.03
C PHE A 326 -12.28 -9.31 -12.42
N ASN A 327 -12.43 -8.12 -11.85
CA ASN A 327 -11.51 -7.01 -12.04
C ASN A 327 -11.34 -6.35 -10.67
N PRO A 328 -10.52 -6.89 -9.74
CA PRO A 328 -10.38 -6.35 -8.39
C PRO A 328 -9.37 -5.20 -8.32
N GLU A 329 -8.64 -4.97 -9.40
CA GLU A 329 -7.57 -3.98 -9.47
C GLU A 329 -8.13 -2.55 -9.32
N ILE A 330 -7.42 -1.73 -8.55
CA ILE A 330 -7.73 -0.32 -8.31
C ILE A 330 -6.88 0.51 -9.28
N TYR A 331 -7.22 0.42 -10.57
CA TYR A 331 -6.53 1.14 -11.62
C TYR A 331 -7.53 1.87 -12.51
N TRP A 332 -7.08 2.98 -13.10
CA TRP A 332 -7.79 3.77 -14.11
C TRP A 332 -9.09 4.47 -13.65
N GLY A 333 -9.42 5.57 -14.32
CA GLY A 333 -10.62 6.37 -14.02
C GLY A 333 -10.63 6.95 -12.61
N GLU A 334 -11.78 6.90 -11.94
CA GLU A 334 -11.99 7.46 -10.60
C GLU A 334 -11.55 6.53 -9.46
N LYS A 335 -11.31 5.23 -9.75
CA LYS A 335 -10.97 4.25 -8.70
C LYS A 335 -9.75 4.64 -7.85
N PRO A 336 -8.65 5.18 -8.40
CA PRO A 336 -7.53 5.65 -7.61
C PRO A 336 -7.93 6.78 -6.65
N MET A 337 -8.77 7.72 -7.09
CA MET A 337 -9.30 8.82 -6.28
C MET A 337 -10.14 8.30 -5.11
N ASP A 338 -11.12 7.44 -5.38
CA ASP A 338 -11.99 6.86 -4.36
C ASP A 338 -11.18 6.04 -3.34
N SER A 339 -10.18 5.30 -3.82
CA SER A 339 -9.29 4.52 -2.96
C SER A 339 -8.42 5.42 -2.08
N ALA A 340 -8.01 6.60 -2.59
CA ALA A 340 -7.28 7.59 -1.81
C ALA A 340 -8.18 8.15 -0.70
N PHE A 341 -9.42 8.54 -1.00
CA PHE A 341 -10.38 8.99 0.03
C PHE A 341 -10.61 7.94 1.11
N LEU A 342 -10.84 6.68 0.72
CA LEU A 342 -11.00 5.59 1.68
C LEU A 342 -9.75 5.43 2.56
N ARG A 343 -8.55 5.39 1.96
CA ARG A 343 -7.29 5.21 2.70
C ARG A 343 -6.98 6.38 3.62
N VAL A 344 -7.31 7.61 3.23
CA VAL A 344 -7.18 8.76 4.12
C VAL A 344 -8.15 8.61 5.31
N LEU A 345 -9.41 8.24 5.09
CA LEU A 345 -10.37 8.01 6.17
C LEU A 345 -9.96 6.88 7.13
N TYR A 346 -9.18 5.91 6.64
CA TYR A 346 -8.56 4.86 7.46
C TYR A 346 -7.39 5.33 8.35
N ARG A 347 -6.77 6.46 8.00
CA ARG A 347 -5.59 7.00 8.70
C ARG A 347 -5.88 8.29 9.46
N ALA A 348 -6.93 9.01 9.06
CA ALA A 348 -7.30 10.28 9.65
C ALA A 348 -7.82 10.06 11.07
N ASP A 349 -7.41 10.96 11.95
CA ASP A 349 -7.90 11.04 13.33
C ASP A 349 -8.91 12.17 13.50
N THR A 350 -9.17 12.97 12.46
CA THR A 350 -10.15 14.06 12.53
C THR A 350 -10.95 14.18 11.23
N LEU A 351 -12.16 14.75 11.31
CA LEU A 351 -13.03 15.03 10.16
C LEU A 351 -13.30 16.53 10.01
N PRO A 352 -13.37 17.11 8.80
CA PRO A 352 -13.07 16.48 7.51
C PRO A 352 -11.62 15.97 7.43
N PRO A 353 -11.37 14.86 6.72
CA PRO A 353 -10.04 14.29 6.61
C PRO A 353 -9.11 15.22 5.82
N PRO A 354 -7.78 15.06 5.90
CA PRO A 354 -6.86 15.82 5.08
C PRO A 354 -7.04 15.50 3.58
N GLU A 355 -6.77 16.48 2.71
CA GLU A 355 -6.84 16.31 1.27
C GLU A 355 -5.66 15.44 0.77
N PRO A 356 -5.90 14.28 0.11
CA PRO A 356 -4.83 13.43 -0.40
C PRO A 356 -3.95 14.10 -1.47
N TRP A 357 -4.47 15.08 -2.21
CA TRP A 357 -3.77 15.70 -3.34
C TRP A 357 -3.16 17.07 -3.03
N LEU A 358 -3.47 17.66 -1.88
CA LEU A 358 -3.00 18.98 -1.47
C LEU A 358 -2.69 18.97 0.04
N ALA A 359 -1.40 18.87 0.35
CA ALA A 359 -0.96 18.80 1.73
C ALA A 359 -1.34 20.07 2.52
N GLY A 360 -1.81 19.88 3.75
CA GLY A 360 -2.14 20.98 4.68
C GLY A 360 -3.57 21.51 4.58
N THR A 361 -4.38 21.04 3.64
CA THR A 361 -5.80 21.42 3.50
C THR A 361 -6.75 20.27 3.88
N PRO A 362 -7.96 20.55 4.38
CA PRO A 362 -9.00 19.53 4.53
C PRO A 362 -9.58 19.13 3.16
N LEU A 363 -10.08 17.90 3.06
CA LEU A 363 -10.76 17.35 1.88
C LEU A 363 -12.01 18.18 1.57
N SER A 364 -11.99 18.85 0.42
CA SER A 364 -13.09 19.69 -0.08
C SER A 364 -13.96 18.90 -1.06
N TYR A 365 -14.47 17.74 -0.64
CA TYR A 365 -15.30 16.86 -1.45
C TYR A 365 -16.39 16.18 -0.61
N THR A 366 -17.47 15.71 -1.25
CA THR A 366 -18.50 14.91 -0.58
C THR A 366 -17.96 13.52 -0.27
N TYR A 367 -17.58 13.27 1.00
CA TYR A 367 -16.92 12.02 1.41
C TYR A 367 -17.77 11.13 2.33
N PHE A 368 -19.01 11.50 2.66
CA PHE A 368 -19.80 10.75 3.65
C PHE A 368 -20.04 9.29 3.22
N GLY A 369 -20.27 9.03 1.93
CA GLY A 369 -20.36 7.66 1.40
C GLY A 369 -19.07 6.86 1.63
N HIS A 370 -17.92 7.45 1.30
CA HIS A 370 -16.61 6.83 1.60
C HIS A 370 -16.39 6.64 3.10
N TYR A 371 -16.91 7.54 3.94
CA TYR A 371 -16.87 7.40 5.39
C TYR A 371 -17.69 6.20 5.88
N VAL A 372 -18.89 5.96 5.34
CA VAL A 372 -19.69 4.78 5.71
C VAL A 372 -18.90 3.50 5.45
N VAL A 373 -18.30 3.38 4.26
CA VAL A 373 -17.45 2.25 3.88
C VAL A 373 -16.22 2.15 4.77
N ALA A 374 -15.57 3.28 5.08
CA ALA A 374 -14.41 3.34 5.97
C ALA A 374 -14.75 2.94 7.41
N ALA A 375 -15.91 3.35 7.92
CA ALA A 375 -16.36 3.06 9.28
C ALA A 375 -16.60 1.56 9.46
N ILE A 376 -17.28 0.92 8.50
CA ILE A 376 -17.51 -0.53 8.49
C ILE A 376 -16.16 -1.26 8.51
N GLY A 377 -15.27 -0.93 7.58
CA GLY A 377 -14.00 -1.61 7.45
C GLY A 377 -13.04 -1.36 8.63
N ARG A 378 -12.89 -0.12 9.13
CA ARG A 378 -12.10 0.18 10.33
C ARG A 378 -12.66 -0.51 11.57
N GLY A 379 -13.99 -0.57 11.73
CA GLY A 379 -14.63 -1.21 12.88
C GLY A 379 -14.41 -2.73 12.90
N LEU A 380 -14.53 -3.36 11.73
CA LEU A 380 -14.29 -4.80 11.51
C LEU A 380 -12.81 -5.17 11.33
N ASP A 381 -11.91 -4.18 11.36
CA ASP A 381 -10.46 -4.34 11.16
C ASP A 381 -10.11 -4.92 9.78
N ILE A 382 -10.86 -4.59 8.73
CA ILE A 382 -10.64 -5.10 7.37
C ILE A 382 -9.57 -4.26 6.65
N ASP A 383 -8.71 -4.90 5.85
CA ASP A 383 -7.74 -4.16 5.03
C ASP A 383 -8.45 -3.19 4.05
N PRO A 384 -8.01 -1.92 3.94
CA PRO A 384 -8.69 -0.93 3.11
C PRO A 384 -8.72 -1.28 1.61
N ALA A 385 -7.76 -2.06 1.09
CA ALA A 385 -7.79 -2.50 -0.31
C ALA A 385 -8.91 -3.53 -0.56
N ILE A 386 -9.17 -4.40 0.42
CA ILE A 386 -10.29 -5.35 0.37
C ILE A 386 -11.59 -4.61 0.58
N MET A 387 -11.65 -3.73 1.60
CA MET A 387 -12.85 -2.95 1.89
C MET A 387 -13.26 -2.05 0.73
N PHE A 388 -12.31 -1.50 -0.04
CA PHE A 388 -12.61 -0.76 -1.26
C PHE A 388 -13.45 -1.60 -2.25
N ASN A 389 -13.05 -2.86 -2.47
CA ASN A 389 -13.76 -3.76 -3.37
C ASN A 389 -15.10 -4.22 -2.80
N LEU A 390 -15.20 -4.43 -1.49
CA LEU A 390 -16.45 -4.78 -0.82
C LEU A 390 -17.42 -3.60 -0.70
N GLY A 391 -16.90 -2.37 -0.63
CA GLY A 391 -17.68 -1.14 -0.46
C GLY A 391 -18.71 -0.92 -1.56
N LEU A 392 -18.41 -1.37 -2.78
CA LEU A 392 -19.35 -1.33 -3.91
C LEU A 392 -20.60 -2.19 -3.67
N GLY A 393 -20.52 -3.25 -2.86
CA GLY A 393 -21.69 -4.06 -2.49
C GLY A 393 -22.46 -3.49 -1.31
N VAL A 394 -21.90 -2.52 -0.58
CA VAL A 394 -22.50 -1.85 0.59
C VAL A 394 -23.36 -0.65 0.17
N THR A 395 -22.94 0.03 -0.89
CA THR A 395 -23.63 1.17 -1.52
C THR A 395 -24.60 0.71 -2.58
#